data_AF-A0A368JWK1-F1
#
_entry.id   AF-A0A368JWK1-F1
#
_cell.length_a   1.000
_cell.length_b   1.000
_cell.length_c   1.000
_cell.angle_alpha   90.00
_cell.angle_beta   90.00
_cell.angle_gamma   90.00
#
_symmetry.space_group_name_H-M   'P 1'
#
loop_
_entity.id
_entity.type
_entity.pdbx_description
1 polymer ?
#
loop_
_entity_poly.entity_id
_entity_poly.type
_entity_poly.pdbx_seq_one_letter_code
_entity_poly.pdbx_strand_id
1 'polypeptide(L)'
;LPGAGTMTLTSTDGTDNLTEGQPHQLTCTYRDSSGNLVPANTRVLWYAAPSDKLTFKGGSGATGFDSKNTSYTQGATGQATINVT
;
A
#
# COMPACT_ATOMS: atom_id res chain seq x y z
N LEU A 1 19.52 5.95 5.37
CA LEU A 1 19.12 6.83 4.25
C LEU A 1 17.60 6.73 4.09
N PRO A 2 16.88 7.83 3.82
CA PRO A 2 15.54 7.73 3.24
C PRO A 2 15.60 6.77 2.04
N GLY A 3 14.73 5.77 2.00
CA GLY A 3 14.77 4.72 0.97
C GLY A 3 15.75 3.57 1.22
N ALA A 4 16.39 3.48 2.39
CA ALA A 4 17.11 2.26 2.78
C ALA A 4 16.12 1.23 3.32
N GLY A 5 15.98 0.10 2.63
CA GLY A 5 15.01 -0.94 2.94
C GLY A 5 14.53 -1.66 1.68
N THR A 6 13.52 -2.52 1.83
CA THR A 6 12.87 -3.19 0.69
C THR A 6 11.36 -3.09 0.79
N MET A 7 10.73 -3.09 -0.39
CA MET A 7 9.28 -3.11 -0.55
C MET A 7 8.93 -4.25 -1.49
N THR A 8 8.02 -5.12 -1.07
CA THR A 8 7.44 -6.17 -1.93
C THR A 8 5.97 -5.85 -2.11
N LEU A 9 5.57 -5.62 -3.36
CA LEU A 9 4.17 -5.37 -3.73
C LEU A 9 3.56 -6.65 -4.31
N THR A 10 2.40 -7.04 -3.78
CA THR A 10 1.63 -8.20 -4.25
C THR A 10 0.19 -7.78 -4.52
N SER A 11 -0.37 -8.24 -5.63
CA SER A 11 -1.81 -8.14 -5.91
C SER A 11 -2.51 -9.41 -5.45
N THR A 12 -3.73 -9.30 -4.90
CA THR A 12 -4.58 -10.46 -4.63
C THR A 12 -5.09 -11.13 -5.91
N ASP A 13 -5.05 -10.41 -7.03
CA ASP A 13 -5.58 -10.85 -8.32
C ASP A 13 -4.55 -11.64 -9.14
N GLY A 14 -3.38 -11.94 -8.56
CA GLY A 14 -2.31 -12.67 -9.21
C GLY A 14 -1.44 -11.79 -10.11
N THR A 15 -0.93 -12.36 -11.20
CA THR A 15 -0.11 -11.65 -12.21
C THR A 15 -0.95 -10.92 -13.26
N ASP A 16 -2.27 -11.08 -13.22
CA ASP A 16 -3.15 -10.53 -14.24
C ASP A 16 -3.36 -9.04 -14.01
N ASN A 17 -3.35 -8.29 -15.12
CA ASN A 17 -3.42 -6.84 -15.12
C ASN A 17 -4.61 -6.34 -14.30
N LEU A 18 -4.41 -5.26 -13.54
CA LEU A 18 -5.49 -4.52 -12.89
C LEU A 18 -6.54 -4.17 -13.97
N THR A 19 -7.72 -4.78 -13.89
CA THR A 19 -8.79 -4.62 -14.86
C THR A 19 -9.59 -3.37 -14.50
N GLU A 20 -9.74 -2.46 -15.46
CA GLU A 20 -10.46 -1.20 -15.24
C GLU A 20 -11.88 -1.42 -14.70
N GLY A 21 -12.26 -0.63 -13.70
CA GLY A 21 -13.61 -0.67 -13.12
C GLY A 21 -13.84 -1.78 -12.10
N GLN A 22 -12.88 -2.68 -11.88
CA GLN A 22 -12.92 -3.68 -10.81
C GLN A 22 -12.01 -3.26 -9.64
N PRO A 23 -12.48 -3.31 -8.39
CA PRO A 23 -11.62 -3.08 -7.24
C PRO A 23 -10.56 -4.17 -7.09
N HIS A 24 -9.30 -3.77 -6.98
CA HIS A 24 -8.14 -4.62 -6.78
C HIS A 24 -7.44 -4.30 -5.48
N GLN A 25 -7.04 -5.31 -4.70
CA GLN A 25 -6.30 -5.11 -3.46
C GLN A 25 -4.80 -5.28 -3.69
N LEU A 26 -4.05 -4.23 -3.40
CA LEU A 26 -2.60 -4.26 -3.36
C LEU A 26 -2.13 -4.34 -1.91
N THR A 27 -1.18 -5.23 -1.65
CA THR A 27 -0.50 -5.36 -0.35
C THR A 27 0.98 -5.08 -0.53
N CYS A 28 1.52 -4.15 0.24
CA CYS A 28 2.95 -3.87 0.28
C CYS A 28 3.54 -4.26 1.63
N THR A 29 4.59 -5.08 1.63
CA THR A 29 5.37 -5.42 2.83
C THR A 29 6.64 -4.57 2.87
N TYR A 30 6.86 -3.87 3.97
CA TYR A 30 7.99 -2.95 4.15
C TYR A 30 9.03 -3.52 5.12
N ARG A 31 10.30 -3.44 4.74
CA ARG A 31 11.44 -3.77 5.61
C ARG A 31 12.42 -2.61 5.68
N ASP A 32 13.03 -2.40 6.85
CA ASP A 32 14.13 -1.46 7.04
C ASP A 32 15.44 -1.96 6.39
N SER A 33 16.50 -1.16 6.46
CA SER A 33 17.81 -1.51 5.90
C SER A 33 18.47 -2.74 6.53
N SER A 34 18.03 -3.14 7.72
CA SER A 34 18.52 -4.30 8.45
C SER A 34 17.67 -5.55 8.19
N GLY A 35 16.61 -5.42 7.39
CA GLY A 35 15.69 -6.51 7.03
C GLY A 35 14.52 -6.69 8.01
N ASN A 36 14.39 -5.85 9.04
CA ASN A 36 13.28 -5.93 9.99
C ASN A 36 12.00 -5.35 9.40
N LEU A 37 10.84 -5.86 9.83
CA LEU A 37 9.56 -5.29 9.45
C LEU A 37 9.43 -3.86 9.97
N VAL A 38 8.89 -2.97 9.13
CA VAL A 38 8.57 -1.61 9.55
C VAL A 38 7.48 -1.65 10.65
N PRO A 39 7.63 -0.88 11.75
CA PRO A 39 6.69 -0.90 12.88
C PRO A 39 5.25 -0.55 12.48
N ALA A 40 4.30 -0.99 13.31
CA ALA A 40 2.88 -0.62 13.21
C ALA A 40 2.67 0.88 13.11
N ASN A 41 1.56 1.30 12.48
CA ASN A 41 1.11 2.69 12.42
C ASN A 41 2.10 3.63 11.73
N THR A 42 3.02 3.10 10.93
CA THR A 42 3.84 3.90 10.04
C THR A 42 3.00 4.29 8.82
N ARG A 43 2.89 5.59 8.57
CA ARG A 43 2.05 6.13 7.49
C ARG A 43 2.63 5.76 6.11
N VAL A 44 1.74 5.34 5.21
CA VAL A 44 2.03 4.99 3.82
C VAL A 44 1.14 5.82 2.89
N LEU A 45 1.76 6.44 1.88
CA LEU A 45 1.09 7.21 0.84
C LEU A 45 1.21 6.50 -0.50
N TRP A 46 0.08 6.32 -1.18
CA TRP A 46 0.02 5.67 -2.49
C TRP A 46 -0.11 6.71 -3.59
N TYR A 47 0.65 6.50 -4.66
CA TYR A 47 0.64 7.35 -5.85
C TYR A 47 0.53 6.48 -7.09
N ALA A 48 -0.19 6.98 -8.09
CA ALA A 48 -0.29 6.38 -9.41
C ALA A 48 0.32 7.33 -10.43
N ALA A 49 1.00 6.75 -11.43
CA ALA A 49 1.47 7.46 -12.60
C ALA A 49 1.09 6.64 -13.84
N PRO A 50 0.31 7.20 -14.79
CA PRO A 50 -0.32 8.52 -14.72
C PRO A 50 -1.45 8.58 -13.67
N SER A 51 -1.61 9.73 -13.03
CA SER A 51 -2.45 9.89 -11.83
C SER A 51 -3.96 9.87 -12.09
N ASP A 52 -4.37 9.96 -13.35
CA ASP A 52 -5.76 9.95 -13.80
C ASP A 52 -6.29 8.53 -14.12
N LYS A 53 -5.46 7.48 -13.95
CA LYS A 53 -5.80 6.10 -14.30
C LYS A 53 -6.26 5.23 -13.14
N LEU A 54 -6.04 5.64 -11.90
CA LEU A 54 -6.40 4.85 -10.72
C LEU A 54 -7.14 5.71 -9.71
N THR A 55 -8.22 5.15 -9.16
CA THR A 55 -8.91 5.69 -8.00
C THR A 55 -8.55 4.87 -6.77
N PHE A 56 -8.07 5.53 -5.72
CA PHE A 56 -7.78 4.89 -4.44
C PHE A 56 -9.02 4.87 -3.53
N LYS A 57 -9.18 3.81 -2.73
CA LYS A 57 -10.29 3.65 -1.79
C LYS A 57 -9.83 3.37 -0.37
N GLY A 58 -9.13 4.33 0.23
CA GLY A 58 -8.58 4.21 1.58
C GLY A 58 -7.65 3.00 1.74
N GLY A 59 -6.98 2.95 2.88
CA GLY A 59 -5.98 1.94 3.16
C GLY A 59 -6.13 1.29 4.53
N SER A 60 -5.39 0.22 4.77
CA SER A 60 -5.34 -0.43 6.08
C SER A 60 -5.05 0.58 7.19
N GLY A 61 -5.89 0.62 8.23
CA GLY A 61 -5.72 1.53 9.38
C GLY A 61 -6.03 3.00 9.11
N ALA A 62 -6.45 3.39 7.90
CA ALA A 62 -6.88 4.75 7.61
C ALA A 62 -8.21 5.08 8.30
N THR A 63 -8.36 6.33 8.72
CA THR A 63 -9.56 6.87 9.38
C THR A 63 -10.39 7.72 8.42
N GLY A 64 -11.55 8.20 8.87
CA GLY A 64 -12.40 9.12 8.08
C GLY A 64 -11.76 10.47 7.78
N PHE A 65 -10.67 10.84 8.46
CA PHE A 65 -9.93 12.09 8.23
C PHE A 65 -8.78 11.96 7.24
N ASP A 66 -8.39 10.72 6.90
CA ASP A 66 -7.28 10.47 5.99
C ASP A 66 -7.72 10.60 4.53
N SER A 67 -6.77 10.98 3.67
CA SER A 67 -6.98 10.95 2.22
C SER A 67 -7.20 9.52 1.72
N LYS A 68 -7.91 9.37 0.60
CA LYS A 68 -8.24 8.06 0.03
C LYS A 68 -7.02 7.23 -0.40
N ASN A 69 -5.84 7.83 -0.50
CA ASN A 69 -4.58 7.15 -0.83
C ASN A 69 -3.64 6.98 0.38
N THR A 70 -4.17 7.05 1.60
CA THR A 70 -3.40 6.81 2.84
C THR A 70 -3.66 5.40 3.38
N SER A 71 -2.61 4.72 3.79
CA SER A 71 -2.63 3.50 4.62
C SER A 71 -1.67 3.65 5.80
N TYR A 72 -1.72 2.69 6.73
CA TYR A 72 -0.77 2.52 7.81
C TYR A 72 -0.32 1.06 7.87
N THR A 73 0.96 0.84 8.18
CA THR A 73 1.51 -0.50 8.38
C THR A 73 0.87 -1.20 9.58
N GLN A 74 0.63 -2.51 9.47
CA GLN A 74 0.00 -3.32 10.51
C GLN A 74 1.06 -4.08 11.33
N GLY A 75 0.91 -4.07 12.66
CA GLY A 75 2.00 -4.21 13.61
C GLY A 75 2.72 -5.54 13.74
N ALA A 76 2.20 -6.62 13.14
CA ALA A 76 2.88 -7.91 13.11
C ALA A 76 3.49 -8.24 11.74
N THR A 77 3.07 -7.55 10.68
CA THR A 77 3.37 -7.92 9.29
C THR A 77 4.20 -6.88 8.55
N GLY A 78 4.29 -5.65 9.07
CA GLY A 78 4.93 -4.53 8.35
C GLY A 78 4.23 -4.23 7.03
N GLN A 79 2.95 -4.62 6.91
CA GLN A 79 2.19 -4.52 5.68
C GLN A 79 1.23 -3.34 5.69
N ALA A 80 1.09 -2.69 4.55
CA ALA A 80 0.00 -1.78 4.27
C ALA A 80 -0.77 -2.26 3.04
N THR A 81 -2.10 -2.18 3.08
CA THR A 81 -2.97 -2.52 1.95
C THR A 81 -3.72 -1.29 1.44
N ILE A 82 -4.05 -1.31 0.15
CA ILE A 82 -4.87 -0.29 -0.52
C ILE A 82 -5.78 -0.99 -1.54
N ASN A 83 -6.99 -0.49 -1.70
CA ASN A 83 -7.85 -0.88 -2.82
C ASN A 83 -7.77 0.18 -3.92
N VAL A 84 -7.60 -0.25 -5.16
CA VAL A 84 -7.58 0.60 -6.36
C VAL A 84 -8.65 0.17 -7.35
N THR A 85 -9.11 1.08 -8.20
CA THR A 85 -10.04 0.80 -9.32
C THR A 85 -9.63 1.64 -10.51
#